data_AF-A0A950ULI0-F1
#
_entry.id   AF-A0A950ULI0-F1
#
_cell.length_a   1.000
_cell.length_b   1.000
_cell.length_c   1.000
_cell.angle_alpha   90.00
_cell.angle_beta   90.00
_cell.angle_gamma   90.00
#
_symmetry.space_group_name_H-M   'P 1'
#
loop_
_entity.id
_entity.type
_entity.pdbx_description
1 polymer ?
#
loop_
_entity_poly.entity_id
_entity_poly.type
_entity_poly.pdbx_seq_one_letter_code
_entity_poly.pdbx_strand_id
1 'polypeptide(L)'
;MDHSNAAYAGFFATFMIAYFIVLLAIVAFTIWVYWRIFTKAGYNGAMSLLNLIPGVGQFISMLILAFGRWPIEDQLDALRAVGPPAAAPPPATPGTSVMPV
;
A
#
# COMPACT_ATOMS: atom_id res chain seq x y z
N MET A 1 4.80 41.62 36.63
CA MET A 1 5.35 40.50 35.84
C MET A 1 4.21 39.89 35.02
N ASP A 2 3.85 40.35 33.81
CA ASP A 2 2.52 39.94 33.27
C ASP A 2 2.36 39.92 31.75
N HIS A 3 2.56 41.03 31.03
CA HIS A 3 2.14 41.09 29.62
C HIS A 3 3.09 40.34 28.66
N SER A 4 4.39 40.39 28.91
CA SER A 4 5.38 39.64 28.12
C SER A 4 5.15 38.13 28.27
N ASN A 5 4.97 37.64 29.50
CA ASN A 5 4.70 36.22 29.77
C ASN A 5 3.38 35.75 29.17
N ALA A 6 2.32 36.59 29.19
CA ALA A 6 1.04 36.28 28.57
C ALA A 6 1.12 36.23 27.03
N ALA A 7 1.90 37.14 26.42
CA ALA A 7 2.15 37.11 24.98
C ALA A 7 2.92 35.85 24.56
N TYR A 8 3.99 35.50 25.29
CA TYR A 8 4.71 34.25 25.06
C TYR A 8 3.81 33.03 25.28
N ALA A 9 2.97 33.01 26.32
CA ALA A 9 2.03 31.92 26.58
C ALA A 9 1.01 31.75 25.43
N GLY A 10 0.51 32.84 24.85
CA GLY A 10 -0.37 32.80 23.68
C GLY A 10 0.32 32.22 22.45
N PHE A 11 1.54 32.68 22.14
CA PHE A 11 2.34 32.13 21.04
C PHE A 11 2.66 30.65 21.23
N PHE A 12 3.07 30.23 22.43
CA PHE A 12 3.35 28.83 22.74
C PHE A 12 2.10 27.95 22.63
N ALA A 13 0.95 28.42 23.08
CA ALA A 13 -0.30 27.68 22.98
C ALA A 13 -0.73 27.46 21.52
N THR A 14 -0.70 28.50 20.68
CA THR A 14 -1.02 28.39 19.26
C THR A 14 -0.03 27.47 18.53
N PHE A 15 1.27 27.59 18.82
CA PHE A 15 2.30 26.77 18.21
C PHE A 15 2.17 25.29 18.60
N MET A 16 1.84 25.00 19.87
CA MET A 16 1.59 23.64 20.35
C MET A 16 0.35 23.00 19.71
N ILE A 17 -0.73 23.76 19.54
CA ILE A 17 -1.93 23.28 18.86
C ILE A 17 -1.63 22.98 17.39
N ALA A 18 -0.95 23.90 16.69
CA ALA A 18 -0.53 23.69 15.31
C ALA A 18 0.38 22.46 15.17
N TYR A 19 1.34 22.30 16.09
CA TYR A 19 2.21 21.13 16.14
C TYR A 19 1.42 19.83 16.32
N PHE A 20 0.46 19.80 17.25
CA PHE A 20 -0.40 18.63 17.46
C PHE A 20 -1.21 18.26 16.22
N ILE A 21 -1.77 19.25 15.52
CA ILE A 21 -2.53 19.04 14.27
C ILE A 21 -1.63 18.46 13.18
N VAL A 22 -0.42 19.02 13.01
CA VAL A 22 0.55 18.53 12.02
C VAL A 22 0.97 17.09 12.36
N LEU A 23 1.21 16.80 13.63
CA LEU A 23 1.59 15.45 14.09
C LEU A 23 0.46 14.44 13.80
N LEU A 24 -0.79 14.80 14.11
CA LEU A 24 -1.96 13.99 13.75
C LEU A 24 -2.09 13.75 12.25
N ALA A 25 -1.86 14.79 11.44
CA ALA A 25 -1.88 14.67 9.98
C ALA A 25 -0.80 13.73 9.46
N ILE A 26 0.43 13.79 9.99
CA ILE A 26 1.52 12.89 9.64
C ILE A 26 1.18 11.44 10.01
N VAL A 27 0.64 11.22 11.21
CA VAL A 27 0.23 9.88 11.67
C VAL A 27 -0.86 9.31 10.76
N ALA A 28 -1.91 10.08 10.48
CA ALA A 28 -3.00 9.65 9.60
C ALA A 28 -2.51 9.37 8.18
N PHE A 29 -1.64 10.23 7.63
CA PHE A 29 -1.02 10.02 6.32
C PHE A 29 -0.19 8.74 6.29
N THR A 30 0.60 8.50 7.33
CA THR A 30 1.42 7.29 7.45
C THR A 30 0.55 6.03 7.47
N ILE A 31 -0.51 6.00 8.28
CA ILE A 31 -1.46 4.88 8.33
C ILE A 31 -2.10 4.65 6.95
N TRP A 32 -2.49 5.72 6.26
CA TRP A 32 -3.10 5.64 4.93
C TRP A 32 -2.14 5.05 3.88
N VAL A 33 -0.87 5.47 3.88
CA VAL A 33 0.16 4.92 2.98
C VAL A 33 0.32 3.41 3.22
N TYR A 34 0.41 2.99 4.48
CA TYR A 34 0.57 1.56 4.80
C TYR A 34 -0.66 0.74 4.41
N TRP A 35 -1.86 1.27 4.61
CA TRP A 35 -3.08 0.60 4.17
C TRP A 35 -3.09 0.37 2.65
N ARG A 36 -2.63 1.36 1.86
CA ARG A 36 -2.45 1.22 0.41
C ARG A 36 -1.39 0.19 0.03
N ILE A 37 -0.33 0.05 0.82
CA ILE A 37 0.71 -0.94 0.58
C ILE A 37 0.20 -2.36 0.89
N PHE A 38 -0.46 -2.58 2.02
CA PHE A 38 -0.99 -3.90 2.39
C PHE A 38 -2.04 -4.42 1.41
N THR A 39 -2.93 -3.53 0.94
CA THR A 39 -3.93 -3.86 -0.09
C THR A 39 -3.28 -4.20 -1.43
N LYS A 40 -2.11 -3.62 -1.76
CA LYS A 40 -1.33 -3.98 -2.96
C LYS A 40 -0.55 -5.28 -2.81
N ALA A 41 -0.04 -5.57 -1.62
CA ALA A 41 0.70 -6.80 -1.34
C ALA A 41 -0.23 -8.04 -1.29
N GLY A 42 -1.55 -7.84 -1.25
CA GLY A 42 -2.55 -8.92 -1.20
C GLY A 42 -2.89 -9.39 0.22
N TYR A 43 -2.44 -8.66 1.25
CA TYR A 43 -2.79 -8.93 2.64
C TYR A 43 -4.14 -8.32 3.02
N ASN A 44 -4.82 -8.92 4.00
CA ASN A 44 -6.05 -8.38 4.56
C ASN A 44 -5.77 -7.03 5.23
N GLY A 45 -6.45 -5.96 4.79
CA GLY A 45 -6.32 -4.61 5.36
C GLY A 45 -6.58 -4.53 6.88
N ALA A 46 -7.18 -5.57 7.46
CA ALA A 46 -7.32 -5.77 8.90
C ALA A 46 -5.96 -5.84 9.65
N MET A 47 -4.84 -6.19 9.00
CA MET A 47 -3.53 -6.06 9.65
C MET A 47 -3.14 -4.59 9.92
N SER A 48 -3.77 -3.61 9.25
CA SER A 48 -3.57 -2.21 9.61
C SER A 48 -4.16 -1.83 10.97
N LEU A 49 -5.03 -2.65 11.58
CA LEU A 49 -5.42 -2.45 12.99
C LEU A 49 -4.22 -2.55 13.94
N LEU A 50 -3.13 -3.23 13.55
CA LEU A 50 -1.89 -3.23 14.33
C LEU A 50 -1.23 -1.83 14.37
N ASN A 51 -1.44 -1.01 13.34
CA ASN A 51 -1.00 0.40 13.30
C ASN A 51 -1.82 1.33 14.20
N LEU A 52 -2.89 0.84 14.85
CA LEU A 52 -3.59 1.58 15.90
C LEU A 52 -2.69 1.87 17.10
N ILE A 53 -1.63 1.06 17.28
CA ILE A 53 -0.54 1.35 18.22
C ILE A 53 0.54 2.15 17.45
N PRO A 54 0.59 3.49 17.60
CA PRO A 54 1.59 4.30 16.90
C PRO A 54 3.01 3.87 17.31
N GLY A 55 3.89 3.72 16.31
CA GLY A 55 5.28 3.28 16.47
C GLY A 55 5.49 1.77 16.30
N VAL A 56 4.80 0.94 17.09
CA VAL A 56 5.04 -0.52 17.08
C VAL A 56 4.42 -1.17 15.85
N GLY A 57 3.18 -0.84 15.52
CA GLY A 57 2.51 -1.40 14.34
C GLY A 57 3.26 -1.07 13.05
N GLN A 58 3.79 0.15 12.97
CA GLN A 58 4.57 0.63 11.83
C GLN A 58 5.84 -0.19 11.63
N PHE A 59 6.56 -0.46 12.72
CA PHE A 59 7.80 -1.23 12.69
C PHE A 59 7.55 -2.68 12.31
N ILE A 60 6.53 -3.31 12.92
CA ILE A 60 6.11 -4.67 12.56
C ILE A 60 5.65 -4.73 11.10
N SER A 61 4.91 -3.73 10.63
CA SER A 61 4.47 -3.65 9.24
C SER A 61 5.66 -3.62 8.27
N MET A 62 6.71 -2.82 8.58
CA MET A 62 7.94 -2.82 7.78
C MET A 62 8.62 -4.19 7.79
N LEU A 63 8.69 -4.89 8.93
CA LEU A 63 9.30 -6.21 9.01
C LEU A 63 8.52 -7.25 8.18
N ILE A 64 7.19 -7.26 8.26
CA ILE A 64 6.34 -8.15 7.47
C ILE A 64 6.50 -7.86 5.97
N LEU A 65 6.52 -6.58 5.59
CA LEU A 65 6.64 -6.22 4.18
C LEU A 65 8.04 -6.48 3.63
N ALA A 66 9.09 -6.28 4.42
CA ALA A 66 10.47 -6.46 3.98
C ALA A 66 10.92 -7.94 3.98
N PHE A 67 10.47 -8.74 4.95
CA PHE A 67 10.91 -10.13 5.12
C PHE A 67 9.82 -11.18 4.87
N GLY A 68 8.56 -10.77 4.77
CA GLY A 68 7.44 -11.68 4.48
C GLY A 68 7.28 -11.93 2.98
N ARG A 69 6.85 -13.14 2.61
CA ARG A 69 6.51 -13.47 1.22
C ARG A 69 5.17 -12.87 0.84
N TRP A 70 5.12 -12.11 -0.26
CA TRP A 70 3.93 -11.38 -0.64
C TRP A 70 2.96 -12.31 -1.42
N PRO A 71 1.69 -12.43 -1.01
CA PRO A 71 0.74 -13.32 -1.71
C PRO A 71 0.46 -12.90 -3.15
N ILE A 72 0.74 -11.64 -3.53
CA ILE A 72 0.67 -11.19 -4.92
C ILE A 72 1.71 -11.86 -5.83
N GLU A 73 2.88 -12.22 -5.29
CA GLU A 73 3.93 -12.93 -6.05
C GLU A 73 3.48 -14.37 -6.34
N ASP A 74 2.88 -15.04 -5.36
CA ASP A 74 2.31 -16.39 -5.54
C ASP A 74 1.22 -16.40 -6.64
N GLN A 75 0.38 -15.35 -6.71
CA GLN A 75 -0.62 -15.20 -7.78
C GLN A 75 0.03 -14.95 -9.16
N LEU A 76 1.09 -14.14 -9.22
CA LEU A 76 1.79 -13.84 -10.46
C LEU A 76 2.52 -15.08 -10.99
N ASP A 77 3.12 -15.87 -10.11
CA ASP A 77 3.79 -17.12 -10.47
C ASP A 77 2.78 -18.20 -10.87
N ALA A 78 1.62 -18.27 -10.22
CA ALA A 78 0.52 -19.14 -10.66
C ALA A 78 0.05 -18.77 -12.07
N LEU A 79 -0.13 -17.48 -12.38
CA LEU A 79 -0.50 -17.01 -13.72
C LEU A 79 0.59 -17.29 -14.76
N ARG A 80 1.87 -17.13 -14.41
CA ARG A 80 3.00 -17.49 -15.28
C ARG A 80 3.09 -19.00 -15.52
N ALA A 81 2.82 -19.81 -14.49
CA ALA A 81 2.82 -21.26 -14.57
C ALA A 81 1.67 -21.81 -15.44
N VAL A 82 0.52 -21.13 -15.45
CA VAL A 82 -0.58 -21.42 -16.40
C VAL A 82 -0.16 -21.12 -17.85
N GLY A 83 0.87 -20.28 -18.05
CA GLY A 83 1.34 -19.84 -19.35
C GLY A 83 0.32 -18.94 -20.05
N PRO A 84 0.73 -18.16 -21.08
CA PRO A 84 -0.24 -17.58 -21.99
C PRO A 84 -1.15 -18.72 -22.47
N PRO A 85 -2.49 -18.55 -22.54
CA PRO A 85 -3.34 -19.57 -23.15
C PRO A 85 -2.69 -19.92 -24.48
N ALA A 86 -2.22 -21.16 -24.62
CA ALA A 86 -1.43 -21.62 -25.75
C ALA A 86 -2.06 -21.01 -26.98
N ALA A 87 -1.33 -20.08 -27.62
CA ALA A 87 -1.85 -19.14 -28.60
C ALA A 87 -2.92 -19.88 -29.40
N ALA A 88 -4.20 -19.50 -29.18
CA ALA A 88 -5.33 -20.25 -29.70
C ALA A 88 -4.97 -20.62 -31.14
N PRO A 89 -4.98 -21.92 -31.50
CA PRO A 89 -4.44 -22.36 -32.77
C PRO A 89 -5.00 -21.44 -33.84
N PRO A 90 -4.13 -20.82 -34.67
CA PRO A 90 -4.58 -19.80 -35.62
C PRO A 90 -5.79 -20.39 -36.34
N PRO A 91 -6.92 -19.64 -36.41
CA PRO A 91 -8.15 -20.18 -36.96
C PRO A 91 -7.81 -20.82 -38.30
N ALA A 92 -8.02 -22.13 -38.39
CA ALA A 92 -7.70 -22.89 -39.60
C ALA A 92 -8.45 -22.21 -40.74
N THR A 93 -7.73 -21.46 -41.58
CA THR A 93 -8.31 -20.75 -42.71
C THR A 93 -8.96 -21.81 -43.60
N PRO A 94 -10.31 -21.87 -43.70
CA PRO A 94 -10.96 -22.82 -44.59
C PRO A 94 -10.77 -22.27 -46.01
N GLY A 95 -9.78 -22.75 -46.75
CA GLY A 95 -9.62 -22.22 -48.11
C GLY A 95 -8.31 -22.45 -48.85
N THR A 96 -7.48 -23.43 -48.50
CA THR A 96 -6.37 -23.85 -49.38
C THR A 96 -6.45 -25.33 -49.70
N SER A 97 -7.62 -25.76 -50.19
CA SER A 97 -7.67 -26.87 -51.13
C SER A 97 -6.99 -26.40 -52.42
N VAL A 98 -5.67 -26.54 -52.46
CA VAL A 98 -4.87 -26.40 -53.68
C VAL A 98 -5.46 -27.39 -54.68
N MET A 99 -6.21 -26.87 -55.66
CA MET A 99 -6.63 -27.67 -56.81
C MET A 99 -5.37 -27.96 -57.64
N PRO A 100 -5.01 -29.22 -57.91
CA PRO A 100 -3.99 -29.52 -58.90
C PRO A 100 -4.54 -29.16 -60.29
N VAL A 101 -3.78 -28.32 -61.02
CA VAL A 101 -3.97 -28.02 -62.45
C VAL A 101 -3.35 -29.14 -63.28
#